data_AF-A0A1J3GX54-F1
#
_entry.id   AF-A0A1J3GX54-F1
#
_cell.length_a   1.000
_cell.length_b   1.000
_cell.length_c   1.000
_cell.angle_alpha   90.00
_cell.angle_beta   90.00
_cell.angle_gamma   90.00
#
_symmetry.space_group_name_H-M   'P 1'
#
loop_
_entity.id
_entity.type
_entity.pdbx_description
1 polymer ?
#
loop_
_entity_poly.entity_id
_entity_poly.type
_entity_poly.pdbx_seq_one_letter_code
_entity_poly.pdbx_strand_id
1 'polypeptide(L)'
;TGKEPNGVTFLALLSACVHVGYVDLGWKYFRSMKSSHDLEPGPDHYACMVDLLGRSGLLDEAYHLISSMPCEPHSGIWGSLLGASKTYLRVDLAELAAKKLIELEPDSA
;
A
#
# COMPACT_ATOMS: atom_id res chain seq x y z
N THR A 1 28.24 -8.71 13.99
CA THR A 1 28.05 -7.45 13.25
C THR A 1 26.63 -7.41 12.73
N GLY A 2 25.84 -6.40 13.10
CA GLY A 2 24.52 -6.18 12.50
C GLY A 2 24.67 -5.50 11.15
N LYS A 3 23.89 -5.92 10.15
CA LYS A 3 23.73 -5.14 8.91
C LYS A 3 22.61 -4.15 9.12
N GLU A 4 22.79 -2.91 8.67
CA GLU A 4 21.73 -1.91 8.69
C GLU A 4 20.54 -2.38 7.85
N PRO A 5 19.30 -2.25 8.35
CA PRO A 5 18.10 -2.48 7.56
C PRO A 5 18.09 -1.60 6.30
N ASN A 6 17.57 -2.14 5.21
CA ASN A 6 17.39 -1.43 3.94
C ASN A 6 15.94 -1.59 3.43
N GLY A 7 15.61 -0.99 2.29
CA GLY A 7 14.28 -1.12 1.69
C GLY A 7 13.79 -2.57 1.58
N VAL A 8 14.64 -3.49 1.11
CA VAL A 8 14.27 -4.92 1.01
C VAL A 8 13.90 -5.53 2.37
N THR A 9 14.62 -5.13 3.43
CA THR A 9 14.33 -5.58 4.80
C THR A 9 12.94 -5.09 5.25
N PHE A 10 12.62 -3.82 4.99
CA PHE A 10 11.33 -3.25 5.33
C PHE A 10 10.19 -3.82 4.50
N LEU A 11 10.41 -4.07 3.21
CA LEU A 11 9.44 -4.72 2.35
C LEU A 11 9.04 -6.10 2.90
N ALA A 12 10.02 -6.89 3.37
CA ALA A 12 9.76 -8.19 4.00
C ALA A 12 8.95 -8.06 5.31
N LEU A 13 9.28 -7.08 6.16
CA LEU A 13 8.53 -6.81 7.40
C LEU A 13 7.08 -6.37 7.12
N LEU A 14 6.88 -5.48 6.15
CA LEU A 14 5.54 -5.02 5.76
C LEU A 14 4.72 -6.14 5.12
N SER A 15 5.34 -6.97 4.29
CA SER A 15 4.73 -8.17 3.71
C SER A 15 4.28 -9.17 4.79
N ALA A 16 5.08 -9.35 5.84
CA ALA A 16 4.67 -10.15 6.99
C ALA A 16 3.44 -9.55 7.69
N CYS A 17 3.41 -8.22 7.90
CA CYS A 17 2.27 -7.53 8.51
C CYS A 17 0.99 -7.67 7.66
N VAL A 18 1.14 -7.55 6.34
CA VAL A 18 0.11 -7.84 5.32
C VAL A 18 -0.52 -9.21 5.54
N HIS A 19 0.28 -10.27 5.66
CA HIS A 19 -0.22 -11.64 5.79
C HIS A 19 -1.01 -11.89 7.08
N VAL A 20 -0.63 -11.25 8.18
CA VAL A 20 -1.30 -11.43 9.49
C VAL A 20 -2.33 -10.34 9.80
N GLY A 21 -2.47 -9.32 8.96
CA GLY A 21 -3.38 -8.19 9.17
C GLY A 21 -2.98 -7.23 10.29
N TYR A 22 -1.68 -7.11 10.60
CA TYR A 22 -1.22 -6.34 11.77
C TYR A 22 -0.94 -4.87 11.43
N VAL A 23 -2.02 -4.09 11.31
CA VAL A 23 -2.00 -2.68 10.86
C VAL A 23 -1.06 -1.80 11.68
N ASP A 24 -1.17 -1.83 13.02
CA ASP A 24 -0.35 -0.98 13.90
C ASP A 24 1.15 -1.23 13.72
N LEU A 25 1.53 -2.51 13.56
CA LEU A 25 2.91 -2.90 13.36
C LEU A 25 3.41 -2.53 11.96
N GLY A 26 2.55 -2.65 10.94
CA GLY A 26 2.82 -2.15 9.59
C GLY A 26 3.15 -0.65 9.59
N TRP A 27 2.30 0.16 10.23
CA TRP A 27 2.55 1.60 10.37
C TRP A 27 3.83 1.91 11.15
N LYS A 28 4.11 1.17 12.22
CA LYS A 28 5.35 1.32 12.99
C LYS A 28 6.56 1.11 12.10
N TYR A 29 6.61 0.02 11.34
CA TYR A 29 7.73 -0.25 10.44
C TYR A 29 7.84 0.78 9.32
N PHE A 30 6.73 1.08 8.64
CA PHE A 30 6.68 2.05 7.55
C PHE A 30 7.21 3.43 7.97
N ARG A 31 6.78 3.94 9.13
CA ARG A 31 7.24 5.25 9.66
C ARG A 31 8.70 5.20 10.11
N SER A 32 9.13 4.06 10.69
CA SER A 32 10.51 3.91 11.17
C SER A 32 11.55 3.96 10.07
N MET A 33 11.20 3.63 8.82
CA MET A 33 12.09 3.77 7.66
C MET A 33 12.71 5.17 7.64
N LYS A 34 11.87 6.21 7.69
CA LYS A 34 12.32 7.59 7.69
C LYS A 34 12.84 8.04 9.06
N SER A 35 12.08 7.80 10.12
CA SER A 35 12.40 8.39 11.44
C SER A 35 13.62 7.78 12.12
N SER A 36 13.96 6.53 11.81
CA SER A 36 14.96 5.75 12.53
C SER A 36 16.08 5.22 11.64
N HIS A 37 15.85 5.09 10.32
CA HIS A 37 16.81 4.52 9.39
C HIS A 37 17.18 5.44 8.21
N ASP A 38 16.63 6.67 8.16
CA ASP A 38 16.87 7.64 7.09
C ASP A 38 16.59 7.08 5.67
N LEU A 39 15.58 6.21 5.57
CA LEU A 39 15.12 5.58 4.34
C LEU A 39 13.75 6.14 3.94
N GLU A 40 13.64 6.64 2.72
CA GLU A 40 12.34 7.02 2.16
C GLU A 40 11.57 5.77 1.68
N PRO A 41 10.29 5.62 2.02
CA PRO A 41 9.46 4.53 1.49
C PRO A 41 9.30 4.66 -0.03
N GLY A 42 9.72 3.62 -0.75
CA GLY A 42 9.48 3.48 -2.20
C GLY A 42 8.09 2.92 -2.55
N PRO A 43 7.72 2.89 -3.85
CA PRO A 43 6.40 2.44 -4.32
C PRO A 43 5.95 1.09 -3.77
N ASP A 44 6.84 0.09 -3.72
CA ASP A 44 6.50 -1.25 -3.21
C ASP A 44 6.13 -1.25 -1.72
N HIS A 45 6.72 -0.36 -0.92
CA HIS A 45 6.36 -0.23 0.50
C HIS A 45 4.97 0.39 0.67
N TYR A 46 4.63 1.38 -0.16
CA TYR A 46 3.28 1.93 -0.22
C TYR A 46 2.28 0.88 -0.68
N ALA A 47 2.61 0.08 -1.69
CA ALA A 47 1.77 -1.02 -2.15
C ALA A 47 1.46 -2.01 -1.02
N CYS A 48 2.46 -2.45 -0.25
CA CYS A 48 2.23 -3.29 0.92
C CYS A 48 1.32 -2.64 1.96
N MET A 49 1.49 -1.33 2.25
CA MET A 49 0.65 -0.65 3.23
C MET A 49 -0.79 -0.47 2.75
N VAL A 50 -1.01 -0.12 1.48
CA VAL A 50 -2.35 -0.01 0.88
C VAL A 50 -3.05 -1.36 0.90
N ASP A 51 -2.33 -2.42 0.57
CA ASP A 51 -2.82 -3.79 0.60
C ASP A 51 -3.15 -4.27 2.03
N LEU A 52 -2.31 -3.94 3.01
CA LEU A 52 -2.59 -4.17 4.44
C LEU A 52 -3.88 -3.47 4.88
N LEU A 53 -3.96 -2.15 4.66
CA LEU A 53 -5.10 -1.34 5.06
C LEU A 53 -6.39 -1.79 4.36
N GLY A 54 -6.31 -2.05 3.05
CA GLY A 54 -7.43 -2.52 2.24
C GLY A 54 -8.02 -3.83 2.76
N ARG A 55 -7.18 -4.85 3.00
CA ARG A 55 -7.65 -6.13 3.57
C ARG A 55 -8.13 -6.04 5.01
N SER A 56 -7.73 -5.00 5.74
CA SER A 56 -8.22 -4.74 7.09
C SER A 56 -9.51 -3.89 7.11
N GLY A 57 -10.06 -3.52 5.96
CA GLY A 57 -11.29 -2.71 5.87
C GLY A 57 -11.07 -1.22 6.16
N LEU A 58 -9.82 -0.76 6.17
CA LEU A 58 -9.44 0.65 6.40
C LEU A 58 -9.30 1.39 5.07
N LEU A 59 -10.36 1.41 4.27
CA LEU A 59 -10.29 1.87 2.88
C LEU A 59 -10.03 3.38 2.75
N ASP A 60 -10.57 4.19 3.65
CA ASP A 60 -10.31 5.64 3.62
C ASP A 60 -8.84 5.93 3.94
N GLU A 61 -8.24 5.20 4.90
CA GLU A 61 -6.81 5.28 5.18
C GLU A 61 -5.97 4.80 4.00
N ALA A 62 -6.37 3.70 3.35
CA ALA A 62 -5.70 3.20 2.16
C ALA A 62 -5.71 4.25 1.04
N TYR A 63 -6.87 4.88 0.77
CA TYR A 63 -7.00 5.93 -0.24
C TYR A 63 -6.21 7.20 0.10
N HIS A 64 -6.24 7.63 1.37
CA HIS A 64 -5.43 8.75 1.84
C HIS A 64 -3.94 8.47 1.67
N LEU A 65 -3.49 7.25 1.95
CA LEU A 65 -2.10 6.86 1.76
C LEU A 65 -1.68 6.93 0.29
N ILE A 66 -2.51 6.41 -0.62
CA ILE A 66 -2.29 6.53 -2.08
C ILE A 66 -2.14 8.01 -2.49
N SER A 67 -3.03 8.86 -1.98
CA SER A 67 -3.05 10.30 -2.28
C SER A 67 -1.85 11.05 -1.72
N SER A 68 -1.18 10.50 -0.70
CA SER A 68 0.01 11.08 -0.08
C SER A 68 1.34 10.63 -0.72
N MET A 69 1.29 9.71 -1.69
CA MET A 69 2.49 9.18 -2.32
C MET A 69 3.30 10.29 -3.00
N PRO A 70 4.65 10.32 -2.82
CA PRO A 70 5.51 11.30 -3.49
C PRO A 70 5.74 10.99 -4.98
N CYS A 71 5.13 9.91 -5.49
CA CYS A 71 5.27 9.42 -6.85
C CYS A 71 3.93 8.85 -7.35
N GLU A 72 3.81 8.66 -8.65
CA GLU A 72 2.59 8.17 -9.28
C GLU A 72 2.30 6.70 -8.87
N PRO A 73 1.11 6.39 -8.34
CA PRO A 73 0.78 5.01 -7.95
C PRO A 73 0.65 4.11 -9.17
N HIS A 74 1.35 2.97 -9.17
CA HIS A 74 1.27 1.97 -10.24
C HIS A 74 0.01 1.10 -10.13
N SER A 75 -0.29 0.31 -11.17
CA SER A 75 -1.52 -0.47 -11.27
C SER A 75 -1.76 -1.40 -10.09
N GLY A 76 -0.71 -2.08 -9.59
CA GLY A 76 -0.82 -2.94 -8.40
C GLY A 76 -1.46 -2.26 -7.17
N ILE A 77 -1.19 -0.98 -6.92
CA ILE A 77 -1.76 -0.23 -5.79
C ILE A 77 -3.26 -0.02 -5.96
N TRP A 78 -3.68 0.40 -7.16
CA TRP A 78 -5.09 0.55 -7.49
C TRP A 78 -5.82 -0.80 -7.53
N GLY A 79 -5.15 -1.86 -7.96
CA GLY A 79 -5.64 -3.23 -7.90
C GLY A 79 -5.96 -3.68 -6.47
N SER A 80 -5.05 -3.42 -5.53
CA SER A 80 -5.30 -3.68 -4.10
C SER A 80 -6.50 -2.90 -3.56
N LEU A 81 -6.60 -1.61 -3.86
CA LEU A 81 -7.76 -0.80 -3.44
C LEU A 81 -9.06 -1.30 -4.06
N LEU A 82 -9.07 -1.65 -5.35
CA LEU A 82 -10.24 -2.19 -6.04
C LEU A 82 -10.72 -3.51 -5.40
N GLY A 83 -9.78 -4.43 -5.14
CA GLY A 83 -10.07 -5.71 -4.50
C GLY A 83 -10.75 -5.52 -3.14
N ALA A 84 -10.13 -4.70 -2.28
CA ALA A 84 -10.69 -4.36 -0.97
C ALA A 84 -12.06 -3.67 -1.09
N SER A 85 -12.21 -2.72 -2.01
CA SER A 85 -13.45 -1.96 -2.21
C SER A 85 -14.63 -2.86 -2.59
N LYS A 86 -14.37 -3.89 -3.40
CA LYS A 86 -15.38 -4.91 -3.73
C LYS A 86 -15.75 -5.74 -2.50
N THR A 87 -14.77 -6.20 -1.72
CA THR A 87 -14.99 -6.98 -0.50
C THR A 87 -15.82 -6.23 0.55
N TYR A 88 -15.56 -4.93 0.72
CA TYR A 88 -16.21 -4.10 1.73
C TYR A 88 -17.36 -3.24 1.18
N LEU A 89 -17.81 -3.49 -0.06
CA LEU A 89 -18.93 -2.79 -0.71
C LEU A 89 -18.78 -1.25 -0.75
N ARG A 90 -17.54 -0.75 -0.86
CA ARG A 90 -17.22 0.67 -1.08
C ARG A 90 -17.23 1.00 -2.57
N VAL A 91 -18.43 1.15 -3.12
CA VAL A 91 -18.66 1.34 -4.56
C VAL A 91 -17.92 2.56 -5.11
N ASP A 92 -17.88 3.65 -4.34
CA ASP A 92 -17.17 4.89 -4.67
C ASP A 92 -15.68 4.66 -4.95
N LEU A 93 -15.00 3.92 -4.06
CA LEU A 93 -13.58 3.62 -4.21
C LEU A 93 -13.32 2.54 -5.27
N ALA A 94 -14.27 1.61 -5.46
CA ALA A 94 -14.18 0.61 -6.52
C ALA A 94 -14.23 1.27 -7.91
N GLU A 95 -15.16 2.20 -8.14
CA GLU A 95 -15.26 2.94 -9.40
C GLU A 95 -14.00 3.78 -9.67
N LEU A 96 -13.52 4.48 -8.65
CA LEU A 96 -12.30 5.28 -8.74
C LEU A 96 -11.09 4.41 -9.12
N ALA A 97 -10.88 3.30 -8.40
CA ALA A 97 -9.75 2.41 -8.63
C ALA A 97 -9.81 1.75 -10.00
N ALA A 98 -11.00 1.32 -10.44
CA ALA A 98 -11.20 0.76 -11.78
C ALA A 98 -10.87 1.78 -12.88
N LYS A 99 -11.32 3.02 -12.74
CA LYS A 99 -10.98 4.10 -13.69
C LYS A 99 -9.47 4.32 -13.77
N LYS A 100 -8.79 4.37 -12.61
CA LYS A 100 -7.34 4.56 -12.55
C LYS A 100 -6.56 3.41 -13.20
N LEU A 101 -7.04 2.18 -13.05
CA LEU A 101 -6.45 1.02 -13.73
C LEU A 101 -6.58 1.11 -15.25
N ILE A 102 -7.76 1.49 -15.77
CA ILE A 102 -7.97 1.68 -17.21
C ILE A 102 -7.06 2.78 -17.77
N GLU A 103 -6.85 3.88 -17.03
CA GLU A 103 -5.93 4.95 -17.42
C GLU A 103 -4.47 4.48 -17.50
N LEU A 104 -4.05 3.56 -16.61
CA LEU A 104 -2.68 3.03 -16.54
C LEU A 104 -2.42 1.88 -17.52
N GLU A 105 -3.45 1.09 -17.83
CA GLU A 105 -3.36 -0.10 -18.67
C GLU A 105 -4.42 -0.07 -19.79
N PRO A 106 -4.33 0.90 -20.73
CA PRO A 106 -5.36 1.11 -21.75
C PRO A 106 -5.54 -0.09 -22.70
N ASP A 107 -4.53 -0.94 -22.82
CA ASP A 107 -4.53 -2.13 -23.70
C ASP A 107 -5.00 -3.42 -23.02
N SER A 108 -5.42 -3.37 -21.75
CA SER A 108 -5.86 -4.55 -20.96
C SER A 108 -7.39 -4.71 -20.90
N ALA A 109 -8.13 -3.98 -21.73
CA ALA A 109 -9.59 -4.00 -21.82
C ALA A 109 -10.12 -5.10 -22.76
#